data_AF-A0A969KBV8-F1
#
_entry.id   AF-A0A969KBV8-F1
#
_cell.length_a   1.000
_cell.length_b   1.000
_cell.length_c   1.000
_cell.angle_alpha   90.00
_cell.angle_beta   90.00
_cell.angle_gamma   90.00
#
_symmetry.space_group_name_H-M   'P 1'
#
loop_
_entity.id
_entity.type
_entity.pdbx_description
1 polymer ?
#
loop_
_entity_poly.entity_id
_entity_poly.type
_entity_poly.pdbx_seq_one_letter_code
_entity_poly.pdbx_strand_id
1 'polypeptide(L)'
;MAQSASQTHIEEQDASCLLLLRFYLAALIELSVEREETASQKLEKRQITAKYQEAVQQYHSLKEQYDHQYSQQYQQYFSLPIPCYNWQLIDETLQLVDFNPAAARFCHESLGQDGVNIGQTPEKTFSGLPALYRYLYKCYQLEASASHRLQFAHFDLYLRVEYVFMAPDQALVFIIDESEQVLTELKLRRKVRQQSAIAKLGQIGLGSDNLGKFLSQAVVFVARTLNVSYCSLFSVQPNVPSCLLRAGYGWPVDLVGAVTVSTQEAQSHVGYTLAQRAAVVVEDLRLETRFKGEALLHNYRVISGLSTLIGMPDQPWGVLAVYTLETRSFADDEMHFYRRSPTSSTAS
;
A
#
# COMPACT_ATOMS: atom_id res chain seq x y z
N MET A 1 -6.29 113.52 -67.82
CA MET A 1 -5.43 112.96 -66.76
C MET A 1 -6.20 112.26 -65.64
N ALA A 2 -7.50 112.51 -65.43
CA ALA A 2 -8.29 111.81 -64.39
C ALA A 2 -8.78 110.40 -64.77
N GLN A 3 -8.97 110.09 -66.06
CA GLN A 3 -9.44 108.76 -66.50
C GLN A 3 -8.35 107.67 -66.47
N SER A 4 -7.08 107.99 -66.70
CA SER A 4 -6.00 106.98 -66.68
C SER A 4 -5.59 106.55 -65.27
N ALA A 5 -5.80 107.39 -64.25
CA ALA A 5 -5.51 107.08 -62.85
C ALA A 5 -6.59 106.20 -62.20
N SER A 6 -7.84 106.27 -62.67
CA SER A 6 -8.92 105.37 -62.22
C SER A 6 -8.80 103.98 -62.83
N GLN A 7 -8.25 103.85 -64.04
CA GLN A 7 -8.05 102.57 -64.72
C GLN A 7 -6.89 101.75 -64.14
N THR A 8 -5.76 102.38 -63.84
CA THR A 8 -4.63 101.72 -63.14
C THR A 8 -4.97 101.30 -61.72
N HIS A 9 -5.81 102.05 -61.02
CA HIS A 9 -6.24 101.71 -59.64
C HIS A 9 -7.22 100.51 -59.60
N ILE A 10 -7.99 100.31 -60.67
CA ILE A 10 -8.86 99.13 -60.86
C ILE A 10 -8.03 97.90 -61.26
N GLU A 11 -7.04 98.06 -62.13
CA GLU A 11 -6.12 96.97 -62.53
C GLU A 11 -5.24 96.48 -61.36
N GLU A 12 -4.77 97.36 -60.47
CA GLU A 12 -4.05 96.96 -59.24
C GLU A 12 -4.95 96.25 -58.22
N GLN A 13 -6.23 96.65 -58.12
CA GLN A 13 -7.21 95.97 -57.28
C GLN A 13 -7.55 94.57 -57.81
N ASP A 14 -7.72 94.42 -59.13
CA ASP A 14 -7.96 93.13 -59.77
C ASP A 14 -6.74 92.20 -59.66
N ALA A 15 -5.52 92.72 -59.80
CA ALA A 15 -4.28 91.96 -59.60
C ALA A 15 -4.12 91.48 -58.14
N SER A 16 -4.47 92.32 -57.16
CA SER A 16 -4.45 91.97 -55.74
C SER A 16 -5.49 90.90 -55.40
N CYS A 17 -6.71 91.01 -55.95
CA CYS A 17 -7.76 90.00 -55.83
C CYS A 17 -7.34 88.66 -56.44
N LEU A 18 -6.71 88.67 -57.62
CA LEU A 18 -6.20 87.46 -58.29
C LEU A 18 -5.10 86.76 -57.49
N LEU A 19 -4.20 87.52 -56.86
CA LEU A 19 -3.15 86.97 -56.00
C LEU A 19 -3.76 86.29 -54.77
N LEU A 20 -4.72 86.96 -54.13
CA LEU A 20 -5.45 86.43 -52.96
C LEU A 20 -6.22 85.14 -53.31
N LEU A 21 -6.90 85.13 -54.46
CA LEU A 21 -7.58 83.95 -54.99
C LEU A 21 -6.61 82.77 -55.21
N ARG A 22 -5.40 83.02 -55.72
CA ARG A 22 -4.38 81.97 -55.88
C ARG A 22 -3.90 81.40 -54.55
N PHE A 23 -3.68 82.24 -53.54
CA PHE A 23 -3.33 81.76 -52.18
C PHE A 23 -4.46 80.93 -51.58
N TYR A 24 -5.71 81.35 -51.72
CA TYR A 24 -6.86 80.57 -51.25
C TYR A 24 -7.00 79.23 -52.00
N LEU A 25 -6.75 79.21 -53.31
CA LEU A 25 -6.79 77.98 -54.10
C LEU A 25 -5.69 77.00 -53.67
N ALA A 26 -4.47 77.50 -53.43
CA ALA A 26 -3.37 76.67 -52.92
C ALA A 26 -3.66 76.09 -51.53
N ALA A 27 -4.18 76.91 -50.60
CA ALA A 27 -4.58 76.46 -49.28
C ALA A 27 -5.72 75.43 -49.31
N LEU A 28 -6.69 75.58 -50.23
CA LEU A 28 -7.76 74.61 -50.43
C LEU A 28 -7.25 73.26 -50.96
N ILE A 29 -6.21 73.27 -51.81
CA ILE A 29 -5.57 72.04 -52.29
C ILE A 29 -4.84 71.35 -51.14
N GLU A 30 -4.05 72.07 -50.34
CA GLU A 30 -3.37 71.50 -49.16
C GLU A 30 -4.38 70.90 -48.16
N LEU A 31 -5.46 71.62 -47.84
CA LEU A 31 -6.53 71.12 -46.97
C LEU A 31 -7.24 69.88 -47.55
N SER A 32 -7.34 69.76 -48.87
CA SER A 32 -7.93 68.58 -49.51
C SER A 32 -7.04 67.34 -49.37
N VAL A 33 -5.72 67.52 -49.48
CA VAL A 33 -4.72 66.44 -49.31
C VAL A 33 -4.67 65.98 -47.84
N GLU A 34 -4.63 66.91 -46.88
CA GLU A 34 -4.68 66.58 -45.45
C GLU A 34 -5.98 65.84 -45.07
N ARG A 35 -7.10 66.17 -45.71
CA ARG A 35 -8.39 65.50 -45.49
C ARG A 35 -8.35 64.05 -45.99
N GLU A 36 -7.69 63.77 -47.11
CA GLU A 36 -7.51 62.40 -47.61
C GLU A 36 -6.56 61.59 -46.73
N GLU A 37 -5.44 62.17 -46.30
CA GLU A 37 -4.50 61.51 -45.37
C GLU A 37 -5.17 61.18 -44.02
N THR A 38 -5.90 62.13 -43.43
CA THR A 38 -6.63 61.89 -42.18
C THR A 38 -7.78 60.88 -42.34
N ALA A 39 -8.42 60.80 -43.51
CA ALA A 39 -9.40 59.76 -43.82
C ALA A 39 -8.73 58.37 -43.91
N SER A 40 -7.56 58.28 -44.53
CA SER A 40 -6.76 57.05 -44.63
C SER A 40 -6.31 56.56 -43.25
N GLN A 41 -5.74 57.44 -42.42
CA GLN A 41 -5.32 57.12 -41.05
C GLN A 41 -6.50 56.69 -40.16
N LYS A 42 -7.69 57.28 -40.34
CA LYS A 42 -8.91 56.86 -39.62
C LYS A 42 -9.35 55.46 -40.02
N LEU A 43 -9.21 55.09 -41.30
CA LEU A 43 -9.53 53.76 -41.78
C LEU A 43 -8.55 52.72 -41.23
N GLU A 44 -7.25 53.01 -41.27
CA GLU A 44 -6.20 52.16 -40.72
C GLU A 44 -6.38 51.95 -39.21
N LYS A 45 -6.65 53.03 -38.45
CA LYS A 45 -6.97 52.95 -37.02
C LYS A 45 -8.17 52.04 -36.75
N ARG A 46 -9.23 52.13 -37.56
CA ARG A 46 -10.41 51.25 -37.43
C ARG A 46 -10.06 49.79 -37.68
N GLN A 47 -9.25 49.50 -38.70
CA GLN A 47 -8.79 48.14 -39.00
C GLN A 47 -7.93 47.56 -37.88
N ILE A 48 -6.98 48.35 -37.34
CA ILE A 48 -6.15 47.93 -36.20
C ILE A 48 -7.01 47.68 -34.96
N THR A 49 -7.97 48.57 -34.67
CA THR A 49 -8.87 48.42 -33.52
C THR A 49 -9.73 47.18 -33.65
N ALA A 50 -10.25 46.88 -34.84
CA ALA A 50 -11.02 45.67 -35.11
C ALA A 50 -10.17 44.41 -34.90
N LYS A 51 -8.95 44.36 -35.46
CA LYS A 51 -8.01 43.25 -35.26
C LYS A 51 -7.66 43.05 -33.78
N TYR A 52 -7.47 44.14 -33.03
CA TYR A 52 -7.20 44.07 -31.60
C TYR A 52 -8.39 43.49 -30.83
N GLN A 53 -9.61 43.92 -31.15
CA GLN A 53 -10.83 43.38 -30.52
C GLN A 53 -11.02 41.88 -30.80
N GLU A 54 -10.76 41.45 -32.03
CA GLU A 54 -10.79 40.03 -32.40
C GLU A 54 -9.75 39.22 -31.61
N ALA A 55 -8.51 39.72 -31.50
CA ALA A 55 -7.46 39.05 -30.73
C ALA A 55 -7.80 38.93 -29.24
N VAL A 56 -8.41 39.97 -28.66
CA VAL A 56 -8.87 39.95 -27.26
C VAL A 56 -10.01 38.92 -27.07
N GLN A 57 -10.98 38.86 -27.99
CA GLN A 57 -12.02 37.83 -27.95
C GLN A 57 -11.44 36.41 -28.07
N GLN A 58 -10.48 36.21 -28.96
CA GLN A 58 -9.78 34.93 -29.10
C GLN A 58 -9.08 34.55 -27.78
N TYR A 59 -8.35 35.47 -27.16
CA TYR A 59 -7.70 35.24 -25.87
C TYR A 59 -8.71 34.84 -24.78
N HIS A 60 -9.82 35.56 -24.66
CA HIS A 60 -10.86 35.23 -23.67
C HIS A 60 -11.46 33.83 -23.92
N SER A 61 -11.81 33.51 -25.16
CA SER A 61 -12.37 32.20 -25.50
C SER A 61 -11.39 31.06 -25.22
N LEU A 62 -10.10 31.25 -25.51
CA LEU A 62 -9.06 30.26 -25.25
C LEU A 62 -8.84 30.07 -23.75
N LYS A 63 -8.88 31.17 -22.99
CA LYS A 63 -8.75 31.12 -21.53
C LYS A 63 -9.92 30.37 -20.88
N GLU A 64 -11.15 30.64 -21.29
CA GLU A 64 -12.33 29.91 -20.81
C GLU A 64 -12.26 28.41 -21.13
N GLN A 65 -11.82 28.04 -22.33
CA GLN A 65 -11.61 26.64 -22.70
C GLN A 65 -10.55 25.97 -21.82
N TYR A 66 -9.43 26.64 -21.58
CA TYR A 66 -8.37 26.15 -20.69
C TYR A 66 -8.87 25.97 -19.26
N ASP A 67 -9.55 26.97 -18.70
CA ASP A 67 -10.09 26.93 -17.34
C ASP A 67 -11.13 25.79 -17.19
N HIS A 68 -11.95 25.57 -18.22
CA HIS A 68 -12.92 24.48 -18.24
C HIS A 68 -12.23 23.10 -18.29
N GLN A 69 -11.26 22.93 -19.18
CA GLN A 69 -10.49 21.68 -19.31
C GLN A 69 -9.71 21.36 -18.02
N TYR A 70 -9.06 22.37 -17.44
CA TYR A 70 -8.33 22.24 -16.19
C TYR A 70 -9.27 21.84 -15.04
N SER A 71 -10.45 22.48 -14.95
CA SER A 71 -11.45 22.13 -13.93
C SER A 71 -11.94 20.68 -14.04
N GLN A 72 -12.19 20.19 -15.26
CA GLN A 72 -12.60 18.79 -15.48
C GLN A 72 -11.51 17.79 -15.08
N GLN A 73 -10.25 18.05 -15.48
CA GLN A 73 -9.11 17.21 -15.10
C GLN A 73 -8.90 17.20 -13.59
N TYR A 74 -9.05 18.35 -12.95
CA TYR A 74 -8.93 18.50 -11.50
C TYR A 74 -10.03 17.73 -10.75
N GLN A 75 -11.28 17.76 -11.25
CA GLN A 75 -12.37 16.94 -10.70
C GLN A 75 -12.10 15.43 -10.84
N GLN A 76 -11.58 14.99 -11.99
CA GLN A 76 -11.19 13.59 -12.20
C GLN A 76 -10.09 13.18 -11.20
N TYR A 77 -9.04 13.97 -11.06
CA TYR A 77 -7.96 13.74 -10.11
C TYR A 77 -8.45 13.63 -8.65
N PHE A 78 -9.34 14.54 -8.22
CA PHE A 78 -9.90 14.54 -6.86
C PHE A 78 -10.85 13.38 -6.57
N SER A 79 -11.47 12.80 -7.61
CA SER A 79 -12.38 11.66 -7.48
C SER A 79 -11.67 10.30 -7.50
N LEU A 80 -10.37 10.24 -7.82
CA LEU A 80 -9.62 9.00 -7.80
C LEU A 80 -9.56 8.42 -6.36
N PRO A 81 -9.94 7.15 -6.17
CA PRO A 81 -9.87 6.50 -4.86
C PRO A 81 -8.44 6.07 -4.50
N ILE A 82 -7.47 6.31 -5.38
CA ILE A 82 -6.07 5.90 -5.22
C ILE A 82 -5.28 7.12 -4.71
N PRO A 83 -4.60 7.03 -3.56
CA PRO A 83 -3.65 8.04 -3.08
C PRO A 83 -2.68 8.47 -4.18
N CYS A 84 -2.69 9.76 -4.50
CA CYS A 84 -1.76 10.36 -5.45
C CYS A 84 -1.08 11.57 -4.83
N TYR A 85 0.24 11.62 -4.98
CA TYR A 85 1.10 12.72 -4.53
C TYR A 85 1.87 13.25 -5.72
N ASN A 86 1.85 14.55 -5.93
CA ASN A 86 2.63 15.24 -6.94
C ASN A 86 3.81 15.94 -6.29
N TRP A 87 5.01 15.57 -6.71
CA TRP A 87 6.28 16.07 -6.19
C TRP A 87 6.98 16.88 -7.26
N GLN A 88 7.64 17.97 -6.87
CA GLN A 88 8.48 18.76 -7.74
C GLN A 88 9.85 19.01 -7.10
N LEU A 89 10.92 18.97 -7.89
CA LEU A 89 12.26 19.32 -7.47
C LEU A 89 12.47 20.84 -7.60
N ILE A 90 12.46 21.53 -6.46
CA ILE A 90 12.63 23.00 -6.36
C ILE A 90 13.90 23.26 -5.55
N ASP A 91 14.87 23.97 -6.13
CA ASP A 91 16.15 24.31 -5.49
C ASP A 91 16.87 23.09 -4.87
N GLU A 92 16.96 22.00 -5.63
CA GLU A 92 17.49 20.69 -5.20
C GLU A 92 16.74 19.99 -4.06
N THR A 93 15.56 20.50 -3.69
CA THR A 93 14.69 19.89 -2.67
C THR A 93 13.41 19.37 -3.29
N LEU A 94 13.07 18.10 -3.01
CA LEU A 94 11.76 17.58 -3.40
C LEU A 94 10.70 18.11 -2.46
N GLN A 95 9.69 18.75 -3.04
CA GLN A 95 8.57 19.33 -2.33
C GLN A 95 7.26 18.80 -2.89
N LEU A 96 6.31 18.52 -1.99
CA LEU A 96 4.96 18.15 -2.38
C LEU A 96 4.23 19.38 -2.94
N VAL A 97 3.84 19.34 -4.20
CA VAL A 97 3.13 20.46 -4.85
C VAL A 97 1.62 20.25 -4.91
N ASP A 98 1.17 19.00 -4.93
CA ASP A 98 -0.26 18.66 -4.94
C ASP A 98 -0.50 17.24 -4.40
N PHE A 99 -1.70 16.96 -3.91
CA PHE A 99 -2.14 15.63 -3.50
C PHE A 99 -3.66 15.53 -3.54
N ASN A 100 -4.18 14.35 -3.86
CA ASN A 100 -5.63 14.14 -3.89
C ASN A 100 -6.22 13.80 -2.51
N PRO A 101 -7.55 13.83 -2.32
CA PRO A 101 -8.16 13.50 -1.03
C PRO A 101 -7.86 12.08 -0.54
N ALA A 102 -7.61 11.14 -1.45
CA ALA A 102 -7.23 9.77 -1.09
C ALA A 102 -5.85 9.73 -0.42
N ALA A 103 -4.89 10.55 -0.86
CA ALA A 103 -3.58 10.70 -0.23
C ALA A 103 -3.67 11.25 1.20
N ALA A 104 -4.56 12.23 1.43
CA ALA A 104 -4.81 12.75 2.77
C ALA A 104 -5.35 11.66 3.71
N ARG A 105 -6.31 10.85 3.24
CA ARG A 105 -6.87 9.74 4.02
C ARG A 105 -5.83 8.67 4.31
N PHE A 106 -5.02 8.28 3.33
CA PHE A 106 -3.96 7.28 3.52
C PHE A 106 -2.95 7.69 4.60
N CYS A 107 -2.49 8.95 4.59
CA CYS A 107 -1.57 9.44 5.64
C CYS A 107 -2.22 9.45 7.04
N HIS A 108 -3.52 9.72 7.13
CA HIS A 108 -4.22 9.68 8.42
C HIS A 108 -4.47 8.24 8.89
N GLU A 109 -5.05 7.39 8.04
CA GLU A 109 -5.51 6.04 8.39
C GLU A 109 -4.37 5.01 8.47
N SER A 110 -3.43 5.03 7.53
CA SER A 110 -2.37 4.04 7.43
C SER A 110 -1.07 4.45 8.13
N LEU A 111 -0.83 5.76 8.28
CA LEU A 111 0.41 6.31 8.85
C LEU A 111 0.22 7.00 10.21
N GLY A 112 -1.02 7.28 10.63
CA GLY A 112 -1.30 7.96 11.89
C GLY A 112 -0.73 9.39 11.97
N GLN A 113 -0.56 10.07 10.84
CA GLN A 113 -0.02 11.42 10.77
C GLN A 113 -1.12 12.49 10.65
N ASP A 114 -0.91 13.62 11.33
CA ASP A 114 -1.76 14.82 11.25
C ASP A 114 -1.51 15.61 9.95
N GLY A 115 -2.09 15.11 8.86
CA GLY A 115 -2.30 15.86 7.62
C GLY A 115 -1.08 15.98 6.70
N VAL A 116 -1.39 15.95 5.40
CA VAL A 116 -0.44 16.21 4.31
C VAL A 116 -0.50 17.69 3.95
N ASN A 117 0.64 18.36 3.85
CA ASN A 117 0.70 19.79 3.49
C ASN A 117 1.59 20.00 2.26
N ILE A 118 1.17 20.94 1.41
CA ILE A 118 1.98 21.43 0.28
C ILE A 118 3.30 22.03 0.83
N GLY A 119 4.41 21.79 0.12
CA GLY A 119 5.76 22.20 0.49
C GLY A 119 6.48 21.25 1.44
N GLN A 120 5.83 20.17 1.91
CA GLN A 120 6.50 19.16 2.73
C GLN A 120 7.52 18.35 1.92
N THR A 121 8.55 17.85 2.60
CA THR A 121 9.52 16.93 2.01
C THR A 121 9.03 15.48 2.11
N PRO A 122 9.52 14.57 1.24
CA PRO A 122 9.14 13.16 1.27
C PRO A 122 9.37 12.47 2.62
N GLU A 123 10.43 12.83 3.35
CA GLU A 123 10.75 12.27 4.67
C GLU A 123 9.70 12.62 5.71
N LYS A 124 9.14 13.82 5.62
CA LYS A 124 8.11 14.30 6.53
C LYS A 124 6.76 13.65 6.20
N THR A 125 6.38 13.60 4.92
CA THR A 125 5.10 13.05 4.46
C THR A 125 5.01 11.52 4.63
N PHE A 126 6.12 10.80 4.47
CA PHE A 126 6.15 9.33 4.60
C PHE A 126 6.95 8.89 5.82
N SER A 127 6.83 9.59 6.95
CA SER A 127 7.54 9.21 8.17
C SER A 127 7.13 7.79 8.59
N GLY A 128 8.10 6.92 8.83
CA GLY A 128 7.84 5.51 9.17
C GLY A 128 7.86 4.55 7.98
N LEU A 129 7.81 5.05 6.74
CA LEU A 129 7.90 4.23 5.51
C LEU A 129 9.07 4.69 4.62
N PRO A 130 10.34 4.51 5.05
CA PRO A 130 11.50 5.05 4.35
C PRO A 130 11.70 4.53 2.93
N ALA A 131 11.17 3.34 2.63
CA ALA A 131 11.19 2.80 1.29
C ALA A 131 10.44 3.69 0.28
N LEU A 132 9.35 4.37 0.70
CA LEU A 132 8.54 5.18 -0.20
C LEU A 132 9.33 6.34 -0.80
N TYR A 133 9.99 7.14 0.05
CA TYR A 133 10.79 8.26 -0.44
C TYR A 133 12.12 7.83 -1.05
N ARG A 134 12.72 6.71 -0.60
CA ARG A 134 13.95 6.19 -1.22
C ARG A 134 13.75 5.88 -2.71
N TYR A 135 12.64 5.25 -3.08
CA TYR A 135 12.36 4.98 -4.49
C TYR A 135 11.93 6.22 -5.27
N LEU A 136 11.32 7.21 -4.60
CA LEU A 136 11.07 8.52 -5.20
C LEU A 136 12.38 9.22 -5.61
N TYR A 137 13.37 9.29 -4.70
CA TYR A 137 14.68 9.84 -5.05
C TYR A 137 15.35 9.08 -6.20
N LYS A 138 15.21 7.76 -6.22
CA LYS A 138 15.72 6.93 -7.32
C LYS A 138 15.02 7.23 -8.66
N CYS A 139 13.72 7.51 -8.64
CA CYS A 139 12.95 7.92 -9.82
C CYS A 139 13.54 9.19 -10.45
N TYR A 140 13.86 10.19 -9.63
CA TYR A 140 14.53 11.43 -10.08
C TYR A 140 15.96 11.20 -10.56
N GLN A 141 16.76 10.43 -9.82
CA GLN A 141 18.15 10.14 -10.21
C GLN A 141 18.26 9.41 -11.55
N LEU A 142 17.27 8.58 -11.87
CA LEU A 142 17.24 7.80 -13.11
C LEU A 142 16.39 8.45 -14.20
N GLU A 143 15.69 9.55 -13.90
CA GLU A 143 14.73 10.21 -14.79
C GLU A 143 13.74 9.20 -15.43
N ALA A 144 13.29 8.22 -14.64
CA ALA A 144 12.55 7.07 -15.15
C ALA A 144 11.45 6.60 -14.19
N SER A 145 10.28 6.33 -14.77
CA SER A 145 9.13 5.76 -14.05
C SER A 145 9.38 4.31 -13.63
N ALA A 146 8.87 3.93 -12.46
CA ALA A 146 9.05 2.60 -11.88
C ALA A 146 7.84 2.15 -11.07
N SER A 147 7.64 0.83 -10.99
CA SER A 147 6.63 0.21 -10.11
C SER A 147 7.30 -0.71 -9.09
N HIS A 148 6.93 -0.57 -7.83
CA HIS A 148 7.49 -1.34 -6.72
C HIS A 148 6.39 -1.91 -5.84
N ARG A 149 6.52 -3.20 -5.49
CA ARG A 149 5.74 -3.81 -4.42
C ARG A 149 6.54 -3.78 -3.12
N LEU A 150 5.98 -3.16 -2.10
CA LEU A 150 6.60 -2.92 -0.80
C LEU A 150 5.79 -3.62 0.29
N GLN A 151 6.50 -4.24 1.23
CA GLN A 151 5.90 -4.89 2.38
C GLN A 151 6.45 -4.26 3.65
N PHE A 152 5.56 -3.90 4.56
CA PHE A 152 5.90 -3.37 5.87
C PHE A 152 5.27 -4.25 6.93
N ALA A 153 6.01 -5.30 7.33
CA ALA A 153 5.51 -6.33 8.25
C ALA A 153 5.04 -5.77 9.60
N HIS A 154 5.62 -4.68 10.09
CA HIS A 154 5.20 -4.06 11.35
C HIS A 154 3.82 -3.40 11.28
N PHE A 155 3.39 -3.00 10.08
CA PHE A 155 2.11 -2.33 9.84
C PHE A 155 1.09 -3.25 9.14
N ASP A 156 1.43 -4.53 8.94
CA ASP A 156 0.67 -5.46 8.09
C ASP A 156 0.31 -4.88 6.70
N LEU A 157 1.18 -3.99 6.20
CA LEU A 157 0.91 -3.18 5.01
C LEU A 157 1.62 -3.75 3.78
N TYR A 158 0.85 -3.96 2.72
CA TYR A 158 1.34 -4.41 1.41
C TYR A 158 0.93 -3.37 0.38
N LEU A 159 1.91 -2.61 -0.12
CA LEU A 159 1.68 -1.51 -1.05
C LEU A 159 2.23 -1.84 -2.42
N ARG A 160 1.51 -1.45 -3.47
CA ARG A 160 2.07 -1.25 -4.79
C ARG A 160 2.17 0.23 -5.05
N VAL A 161 3.39 0.68 -5.36
CA VAL A 161 3.70 2.09 -5.54
C VAL A 161 4.19 2.31 -6.94
N GLU A 162 3.55 3.24 -7.65
CA GLU A 162 3.92 3.65 -8.99
C GLU A 162 4.51 5.05 -8.92
N TYR A 163 5.75 5.17 -9.40
CA TYR A 163 6.48 6.40 -9.53
C TYR A 163 6.48 6.77 -11.00
N VAL A 164 5.86 7.88 -11.37
CA VAL A 164 5.79 8.37 -12.75
C VAL A 164 6.61 9.64 -12.85
N PHE A 165 7.79 9.55 -13.47
CA PHE A 165 8.62 10.73 -13.72
C PHE A 165 8.04 11.56 -14.85
N MET A 166 7.97 12.87 -14.65
CA MET A 166 7.49 13.85 -15.61
C MET A 166 8.54 14.94 -15.75
N ALA A 167 9.20 14.97 -16.90
CA ALA A 167 10.23 15.95 -17.17
C ALA A 167 9.69 17.40 -17.10
N PRO A 168 10.51 18.38 -16.67
CA PRO A 168 11.92 18.21 -16.28
C PRO A 168 12.13 17.82 -14.81
N ASP A 169 11.16 18.07 -13.93
CA ASP A 169 11.39 18.17 -12.48
C ASP A 169 10.21 17.67 -11.64
N GLN A 170 9.25 16.94 -12.21
CA GLN A 170 8.07 16.46 -11.50
C GLN A 170 8.01 14.92 -11.41
N ALA A 171 7.32 14.43 -10.39
CA ALA A 171 7.01 13.01 -10.26
C ALA A 171 5.67 12.80 -9.56
N LEU A 172 4.81 11.97 -10.15
CA LEU A 172 3.60 11.46 -9.49
C LEU A 172 3.93 10.17 -8.75
N VAL A 173 3.37 10.03 -7.55
CA VAL A 173 3.43 8.80 -6.76
C VAL A 173 2.02 8.33 -6.49
N PHE A 174 1.66 7.18 -7.05
CA PHE A 174 0.41 6.49 -6.77
C PHE A 174 0.68 5.37 -5.77
N ILE A 175 -0.11 5.30 -4.70
CA ILE A 175 -0.02 4.22 -3.71
C ILE A 175 -1.31 3.42 -3.76
N ILE A 176 -1.20 2.12 -4.06
CA ILE A 176 -2.30 1.17 -4.04
C ILE A 176 -2.09 0.27 -2.82
N ASP A 177 -3.06 0.29 -1.91
CA ASP A 177 -3.09 -0.62 -0.77
C ASP A 177 -3.63 -1.99 -1.20
N GLU A 178 -2.79 -3.02 -1.14
CA GLU A 178 -3.13 -4.41 -1.45
C GLU A 178 -3.26 -5.27 -0.18
N SER A 179 -3.21 -4.66 1.00
CA SER A 179 -3.09 -5.36 2.29
C SER A 179 -4.27 -6.29 2.54
N GLU A 180 -5.51 -5.81 2.35
CA GLU A 180 -6.71 -6.62 2.60
C GLU A 180 -6.68 -7.91 1.75
N GLN A 181 -6.39 -7.79 0.46
CA GLN A 181 -6.35 -8.91 -0.47
C GLN A 181 -5.22 -9.88 -0.09
N VAL A 182 -4.00 -9.38 0.11
CA VAL A 182 -2.82 -10.20 0.41
C VAL A 182 -3.02 -10.93 1.73
N LEU A 183 -3.45 -10.24 2.79
CA LEU A 183 -3.68 -10.85 4.11
C LEU A 183 -4.81 -11.88 4.07
N THR A 184 -5.88 -11.60 3.34
CA THR A 184 -7.00 -12.56 3.16
C THR A 184 -6.55 -13.80 2.41
N GLU A 185 -5.76 -13.64 1.35
CA GLU A 185 -5.21 -14.75 0.60
C GLU A 185 -4.25 -15.60 1.46
N LEU A 186 -3.39 -14.97 2.26
CA LEU A 186 -2.51 -15.67 3.20
C LEU A 186 -3.31 -16.50 4.22
N LYS A 187 -4.36 -15.92 4.81
CA LYS A 187 -5.28 -16.63 5.73
C LYS A 187 -5.96 -17.81 5.03
N LEU A 188 -6.47 -17.61 3.81
CA LEU A 188 -7.13 -18.68 3.04
C LEU A 188 -6.15 -19.81 2.71
N ARG A 189 -4.95 -19.49 2.22
CA ARG A 189 -3.90 -20.47 1.93
C ARG A 189 -3.54 -21.28 3.18
N ARG A 190 -3.45 -20.64 4.35
CA ARG A 190 -3.21 -21.34 5.63
C ARG A 190 -4.35 -22.32 5.96
N LYS A 191 -5.61 -21.87 5.83
CA LYS A 191 -6.79 -22.71 6.10
C LYS A 191 -6.92 -23.88 5.13
N VAL A 192 -6.66 -23.68 3.84
CA VAL A 192 -6.65 -24.75 2.83
C VAL A 192 -5.57 -25.78 3.14
N ARG A 193 -4.36 -25.32 3.52
CA ARG A 193 -3.28 -26.22 3.93
C ARG A 193 -3.67 -27.04 5.16
N GLN A 194 -4.32 -26.43 6.15
CA GLN A 194 -4.84 -27.12 7.34
C GLN A 194 -5.95 -28.13 7.01
N GLN A 195 -6.89 -27.79 6.13
CA GLN A 195 -7.97 -28.71 5.74
C GLN A 195 -7.46 -29.88 4.91
N SER A 196 -6.56 -29.63 3.96
CA SER A 196 -5.87 -30.69 3.20
C SER A 196 -5.09 -31.62 4.12
N ALA A 197 -4.45 -31.05 5.13
CA ALA A 197 -3.76 -31.77 6.18
C ALA A 197 -4.67 -32.73 6.95
N ILE A 198 -5.80 -32.22 7.44
CA ILE A 198 -6.80 -33.01 8.17
C ILE A 198 -7.40 -34.10 7.28
N ALA A 199 -7.76 -33.78 6.03
CA ALA A 199 -8.33 -34.74 5.09
C ALA A 199 -7.36 -35.88 4.76
N LYS A 200 -6.07 -35.57 4.55
CA LYS A 200 -5.04 -36.57 4.29
C LYS A 200 -4.84 -37.50 5.48
N LEU A 201 -4.83 -36.96 6.70
CA LEU A 201 -4.82 -37.79 7.92
C LEU A 201 -6.07 -38.68 8.02
N GLY A 202 -7.26 -38.13 7.75
CA GLY A 202 -8.51 -38.89 7.75
C GLY A 202 -8.50 -40.07 6.76
N GLN A 203 -8.00 -39.86 5.54
CA GLN A 203 -7.86 -40.92 4.54
C GLN A 203 -6.89 -42.02 4.98
N ILE A 204 -5.74 -41.66 5.56
CA ILE A 204 -4.79 -42.65 6.07
C ILE A 204 -5.43 -43.48 7.20
N GLY A 205 -6.19 -42.84 8.09
CA GLY A 205 -6.87 -43.52 9.19
C GLY A 205 -7.97 -44.49 8.74
N LEU A 206 -8.67 -44.18 7.65
CA LEU A 206 -9.71 -45.05 7.09
C LEU A 206 -9.14 -46.24 6.29
N GLY A 207 -7.91 -46.15 5.79
CA GLY A 207 -7.27 -47.19 4.96
C GLY A 207 -6.25 -48.07 5.70
N SER A 208 -6.02 -47.87 7.00
CA SER A 208 -5.00 -48.59 7.75
C SER A 208 -5.57 -49.76 8.56
N ASP A 209 -5.27 -50.99 8.14
CA ASP A 209 -5.51 -52.19 8.96
C ASP A 209 -4.52 -52.31 10.15
N ASN A 210 -3.55 -51.39 10.23
CA ASN A 210 -2.50 -51.38 11.24
C ASN A 210 -2.39 -50.00 11.89
N LEU A 211 -2.92 -49.89 13.11
CA LEU A 211 -2.91 -48.69 13.94
C LEU A 211 -1.50 -48.10 14.08
N GLY A 212 -0.47 -48.94 14.26
CA GLY A 212 0.91 -48.47 14.40
C GLY A 212 1.40 -47.69 13.18
N LYS A 213 1.12 -48.18 11.96
CA LYS A 213 1.49 -47.49 10.71
C LYS A 213 0.77 -46.14 10.57
N PHE A 214 -0.52 -46.09 10.92
CA PHE A 214 -1.28 -44.84 10.91
C PHE A 214 -0.68 -43.82 11.88
N LEU A 215 -0.41 -44.22 13.13
CA LEU A 215 0.17 -43.34 14.14
C LEU A 215 1.54 -42.78 13.70
N SER A 216 2.41 -43.63 13.13
CA SER A 216 3.70 -43.19 12.57
C SER A 216 3.53 -42.18 11.43
N GLN A 217 2.59 -42.41 10.52
CA GLN A 217 2.32 -41.47 9.42
C GLN A 217 1.71 -40.16 9.92
N ALA A 218 0.87 -40.21 10.95
CA ALA A 218 0.26 -39.05 11.56
C ALA A 218 1.30 -38.11 12.20
N VAL A 219 2.23 -38.65 12.99
CA VAL A 219 3.28 -37.81 13.62
C VAL A 219 4.23 -37.20 12.61
N VAL A 220 4.59 -37.92 11.53
CA VAL A 220 5.39 -37.38 10.41
C VAL A 220 4.64 -36.23 9.73
N PHE A 221 3.35 -36.42 9.51
CA PHE A 221 2.49 -35.46 8.83
C PHE A 221 2.34 -34.16 9.67
N VAL A 222 2.06 -34.29 10.96
CA VAL A 222 1.96 -33.17 11.90
C VAL A 222 3.29 -32.42 11.98
N ALA A 223 4.40 -33.14 12.12
CA ALA A 223 5.73 -32.52 12.22
C ALA A 223 6.08 -31.66 10.99
N ARG A 224 5.79 -32.18 9.79
CA ARG A 224 6.01 -31.45 8.52
C ARG A 224 5.07 -30.28 8.33
N THR A 225 3.83 -30.39 8.82
CA THR A 225 2.84 -29.32 8.71
C THR A 225 3.22 -28.13 9.57
N LEU A 226 3.72 -28.38 10.77
CA LEU A 226 4.10 -27.34 11.75
C LEU A 226 5.57 -26.94 11.66
N ASN A 227 6.35 -27.60 10.79
CA ASN A 227 7.78 -27.41 10.63
C ASN A 227 8.54 -27.49 11.97
N VAL A 228 8.36 -28.58 12.69
CA VAL A 228 8.96 -28.82 14.01
C VAL A 228 10.03 -29.91 13.96
N SER A 229 10.97 -29.86 14.89
CA SER A 229 12.08 -30.82 14.98
C SER A 229 11.60 -32.20 15.43
N TYR A 230 10.68 -32.24 16.39
CA TYR A 230 10.16 -33.48 16.95
C TYR A 230 8.64 -33.48 17.05
N CYS A 231 8.05 -34.65 16.87
CA CYS A 231 6.65 -34.92 17.18
C CYS A 231 6.54 -36.27 17.89
N SER A 232 5.74 -36.34 18.95
CA SER A 232 5.60 -37.51 19.80
C SER A 232 4.13 -37.81 20.01
N LEU A 233 3.77 -39.07 19.92
CA LEU A 233 2.47 -39.58 20.31
C LEU A 233 2.62 -40.57 21.46
N PHE A 234 2.13 -40.19 22.63
CA PHE A 234 2.18 -40.99 23.84
C PHE A 234 0.80 -41.60 24.11
N SER A 235 0.73 -42.91 24.41
CA SER A 235 -0.52 -43.54 24.89
C SER A 235 -0.46 -43.78 26.38
N VAL A 236 -1.55 -43.49 27.10
CA VAL A 236 -1.69 -43.85 28.52
C VAL A 236 -1.66 -45.37 28.67
N GLN A 237 -0.85 -45.88 29.60
CA GLN A 237 -0.80 -47.32 29.87
C GLN A 237 -1.85 -47.70 30.92
N PRO A 238 -2.62 -48.78 30.71
CA PRO A 238 -3.53 -49.29 31.72
C PRO A 238 -2.76 -49.69 32.98
N ASN A 239 -3.25 -49.27 34.15
CA ASN A 239 -2.73 -49.67 35.46
C ASN A 239 -1.28 -49.31 35.77
N VAL A 240 -0.65 -48.45 34.96
CA VAL A 240 0.70 -47.94 35.19
C VAL A 240 0.67 -46.42 35.09
N PRO A 241 1.24 -45.65 36.04
CA PRO A 241 1.27 -44.18 35.99
C PRO A 241 2.31 -43.66 34.97
N SER A 242 2.25 -44.18 33.74
CA SER A 242 3.13 -43.82 32.65
C SER A 242 2.42 -43.82 31.30
N CYS A 243 2.93 -43.02 30.38
CA CYS A 243 2.59 -43.09 28.97
C CYS A 243 3.74 -43.68 28.16
N LEU A 244 3.42 -44.51 27.18
CA LEU A 244 4.37 -45.12 26.26
C LEU A 244 4.44 -44.32 24.95
N LEU A 245 5.65 -44.03 24.46
CA LEU A 245 5.84 -43.43 23.14
C LEU A 245 5.42 -44.43 22.04
N ARG A 246 4.25 -44.22 21.43
CA ARG A 246 3.70 -45.09 20.38
C ARG A 246 4.18 -44.75 18.98
N ALA A 247 4.43 -43.48 18.72
CA ALA A 247 4.97 -43.00 17.46
C ALA A 247 5.79 -41.73 17.69
N GLY A 248 6.85 -41.57 16.91
CA GLY A 248 7.72 -40.41 16.99
C GLY A 248 8.23 -39.98 15.62
N TYR A 249 8.43 -38.67 15.44
CA TYR A 249 9.16 -38.05 14.34
C TYR A 249 10.37 -37.31 14.91
N GLY A 250 11.52 -37.40 14.25
CA GLY A 250 12.78 -36.79 14.68
C GLY A 250 13.51 -37.56 15.79
N TRP A 251 12.78 -38.37 16.57
CA TRP A 251 13.37 -39.23 17.60
C TRP A 251 14.09 -40.43 17.01
N PRO A 252 15.15 -40.93 17.68
CA PRO A 252 15.74 -42.22 17.34
C PRO A 252 14.71 -43.36 17.38
N VAL A 253 14.81 -44.27 16.41
CA VAL A 253 13.81 -45.30 16.12
C VAL A 253 13.65 -46.28 17.29
N ASP A 254 14.73 -46.54 18.03
CA ASP A 254 14.81 -47.40 19.21
C ASP A 254 14.02 -46.87 20.42
N LEU A 255 13.68 -45.58 20.44
CA LEU A 255 12.88 -45.00 21.52
C LEU A 255 11.38 -45.29 21.37
N VAL A 256 10.91 -45.46 20.14
CA VAL A 256 9.49 -45.69 19.85
C VAL A 256 9.12 -47.11 20.29
N GLY A 257 8.14 -47.21 21.19
CA GLY A 257 7.70 -48.47 21.80
C GLY A 257 8.51 -48.89 23.03
N ALA A 258 9.57 -48.16 23.40
CA ALA A 258 10.42 -48.46 24.56
C ALA A 258 10.36 -47.37 25.65
N VAL A 259 10.33 -46.09 25.26
CA VAL A 259 10.36 -44.97 26.21
C VAL A 259 9.02 -44.77 26.88
N THR A 260 9.04 -44.70 28.21
CA THR A 260 7.90 -44.30 29.03
C THR A 260 8.14 -42.96 29.71
N VAL A 261 7.07 -42.19 29.89
CA VAL A 261 7.07 -40.89 30.58
C VAL A 261 6.04 -40.91 31.70
N SER A 262 6.30 -40.22 32.79
CA SER A 262 5.39 -40.19 33.95
C SER A 262 4.05 -39.54 33.58
N THR A 263 2.92 -40.04 34.11
CA THR A 263 1.62 -39.35 34.03
C THR A 263 1.44 -38.31 35.12
N GLN A 264 2.40 -38.15 36.04
CA GLN A 264 2.31 -37.19 37.13
C GLN A 264 2.54 -35.76 36.66
N GLU A 265 1.64 -34.86 37.03
CA GLU A 265 1.62 -33.45 36.62
C GLU A 265 2.97 -32.74 36.79
N ALA A 266 3.57 -32.82 37.98
CA ALA A 266 4.82 -32.11 38.27
C ALA A 266 6.08 -32.73 37.62
N GLN A 267 5.99 -33.94 37.06
CA GLN A 267 7.17 -34.68 36.60
C GLN A 267 7.40 -34.61 35.09
N SER A 268 6.37 -34.35 34.28
CA SER A 268 6.50 -34.39 32.82
C SER A 268 5.55 -33.43 32.13
N HIS A 269 5.90 -33.02 30.91
CA HIS A 269 5.04 -32.18 30.09
C HIS A 269 3.74 -32.94 29.72
N VAL A 270 3.88 -34.24 29.43
CA VAL A 270 2.77 -35.14 29.12
C VAL A 270 1.81 -35.30 30.30
N GLY A 271 2.34 -35.51 31.51
CA GLY A 271 1.58 -35.62 32.74
C GLY A 271 0.85 -34.33 33.08
N TYR A 272 1.52 -33.19 32.90
CA TYR A 272 0.89 -31.88 33.06
C TYR A 272 -0.27 -31.67 32.08
N THR A 273 -0.09 -32.05 30.82
CA THR A 273 -1.15 -31.99 29.79
C THR A 273 -2.36 -32.85 30.16
N LEU A 274 -2.11 -34.06 30.67
CA LEU A 274 -3.16 -34.97 31.15
C LEU A 274 -3.96 -34.37 32.31
N ALA A 275 -3.28 -33.73 33.27
CA ALA A 275 -3.92 -33.10 34.41
C ALA A 275 -4.77 -31.89 34.01
N GLN A 276 -4.24 -31.02 33.15
CA GLN A 276 -4.92 -29.78 32.73
C GLN A 276 -6.08 -30.00 31.76
N ARG A 277 -6.14 -31.17 31.10
CA ARG A 277 -7.17 -31.51 30.11
C ARG A 277 -7.33 -30.50 28.98
N ALA A 278 -6.26 -29.77 28.67
CA ALA A 278 -6.22 -28.73 27.65
C ALA A 278 -4.86 -28.75 26.95
N ALA A 279 -4.73 -28.00 25.86
CA ALA A 279 -3.45 -27.85 25.19
C ALA A 279 -2.49 -27.04 26.08
N VAL A 280 -1.24 -27.49 26.18
CA VAL A 280 -0.20 -26.87 27.01
C VAL A 280 0.94 -26.40 26.12
N VAL A 281 1.34 -25.15 26.30
CA VAL A 281 2.48 -24.52 25.61
C VAL A 281 3.64 -24.36 26.59
N VAL A 282 4.83 -24.70 26.10
CA VAL A 282 6.12 -24.43 26.74
C VAL A 282 6.90 -23.53 25.82
N GLU A 283 7.07 -22.28 26.20
CA GLU A 283 7.86 -21.31 25.44
C GLU A 283 9.36 -21.57 25.61
N ASP A 284 9.80 -21.86 26.84
CA ASP A 284 11.18 -22.24 27.14
C ASP A 284 11.22 -23.25 28.29
N LEU A 285 11.55 -24.50 27.98
CA LEU A 285 11.62 -25.61 28.92
C LEU A 285 12.66 -25.38 30.02
N ARG A 286 13.69 -24.54 29.76
CA ARG A 286 14.73 -24.21 30.74
C ARG A 286 14.20 -23.30 31.85
N LEU A 287 13.14 -22.55 31.55
CA LEU A 287 12.49 -21.60 32.46
C LEU A 287 11.17 -22.16 33.02
N GLU A 288 10.78 -23.36 32.61
CA GLU A 288 9.52 -23.98 33.02
C GLU A 288 9.56 -24.34 34.52
N THR A 289 8.52 -23.94 35.24
CA THR A 289 8.39 -24.16 36.69
C THR A 289 7.19 -25.03 37.07
N ARG A 290 6.22 -25.19 36.15
CA ARG A 290 5.00 -25.98 36.37
C ARG A 290 5.30 -27.48 36.47
N PHE A 291 6.34 -27.94 35.77
CA PHE A 291 6.80 -29.33 35.78
C PHE A 291 8.28 -29.43 35.41
N LYS A 292 8.93 -30.56 35.76
CA LYS A 292 10.35 -30.78 35.47
C LYS A 292 10.68 -31.08 34.01
N GLY A 293 9.73 -31.70 33.30
CA GLY A 293 9.89 -32.18 31.93
C GLY A 293 10.51 -33.58 31.90
N GLU A 294 10.03 -34.43 31.01
CA GLU A 294 10.55 -35.78 30.88
C GLU A 294 12.02 -35.79 30.41
N ALA A 295 12.82 -36.75 30.90
CA ALA A 295 14.26 -36.85 30.61
C ALA A 295 14.57 -36.89 29.11
N LEU A 296 13.64 -37.41 28.30
CA LEU A 296 13.71 -37.40 26.85
C LEU A 296 13.90 -35.98 26.30
N LEU A 297 13.17 -34.98 26.78
CA LEU A 297 13.28 -33.61 26.27
C LEU A 297 14.65 -33.00 26.56
N HIS A 298 15.16 -33.22 27.77
CA HIS A 298 16.45 -32.73 28.21
C HIS A 298 17.61 -33.38 27.43
N ASN A 299 17.56 -34.69 27.24
CA ASN A 299 18.61 -35.44 26.53
C ASN A 299 18.76 -34.99 25.07
N TYR A 300 17.67 -34.58 24.42
CA TYR A 300 17.66 -34.12 23.03
C TYR A 300 17.55 -32.60 22.90
N ARG A 301 17.81 -31.86 23.98
CA ARG A 301 17.92 -30.38 24.00
C ARG A 301 16.69 -29.65 23.45
N VAL A 302 15.50 -30.17 23.74
CA VAL A 302 14.25 -29.48 23.43
C VAL A 302 14.18 -28.16 24.20
N ILE A 303 13.80 -27.08 23.52
CA ILE A 303 13.63 -25.74 24.11
C ILE A 303 12.15 -25.38 24.22
N SER A 304 11.36 -25.50 23.15
CA SER A 304 9.92 -25.18 23.19
C SER A 304 9.08 -26.38 22.81
N GLY A 305 7.80 -26.37 23.21
CA GLY A 305 6.87 -27.42 22.85
C GLY A 305 5.39 -27.05 23.00
N LEU A 306 4.56 -27.84 22.36
CA LEU A 306 3.10 -27.78 22.43
C LEU A 306 2.57 -29.21 22.56
N SER A 307 1.63 -29.45 23.46
CA SER A 307 0.97 -30.74 23.63
C SER A 307 -0.56 -30.59 23.72
N THR A 308 -1.29 -31.64 23.34
CA THR A 308 -2.75 -31.75 23.56
C THR A 308 -3.17 -33.19 23.80
N LEU A 309 -4.37 -33.36 24.34
CA LEU A 309 -4.99 -34.66 24.53
C LEU A 309 -5.49 -35.30 23.23
N ILE A 310 -5.34 -36.61 23.15
CA ILE A 310 -6.04 -37.47 22.20
C ILE A 310 -6.98 -38.39 22.97
N GLY A 311 -8.24 -38.44 22.53
CA GLY A 311 -9.31 -39.16 23.19
C GLY A 311 -10.32 -38.24 23.86
N MET A 312 -11.20 -38.81 24.67
CA MET A 312 -12.20 -38.04 25.42
C MET A 312 -11.53 -37.40 26.65
N PRO A 313 -11.89 -36.17 27.06
CA PRO A 313 -11.26 -35.52 28.22
C PRO A 313 -11.35 -36.35 29.52
N ASP A 314 -12.43 -37.10 29.71
CA ASP A 314 -12.62 -37.96 30.89
C ASP A 314 -11.92 -39.32 30.77
N GLN A 315 -11.54 -39.71 29.56
CA GLN A 315 -10.81 -40.94 29.29
C GLN A 315 -9.82 -40.71 28.13
N PRO A 316 -8.70 -40.00 28.40
CA PRO A 316 -7.72 -39.72 27.38
C PRO A 316 -7.04 -41.01 26.94
N TRP A 317 -6.96 -41.23 25.64
CA TRP A 317 -6.16 -42.30 25.07
C TRP A 317 -4.66 -41.98 25.19
N GLY A 318 -4.31 -40.70 25.07
CA GLY A 318 -2.92 -40.28 25.00
C GLY A 318 -2.71 -38.77 24.85
N VAL A 319 -1.48 -38.39 24.55
CA VAL A 319 -1.04 -37.02 24.31
C VAL A 319 -0.26 -36.96 22.99
N LEU A 320 -0.61 -35.98 22.15
CA LEU A 320 0.21 -35.57 21.00
C LEU A 320 1.03 -34.36 21.43
N ALA A 321 2.33 -34.42 21.22
CA ALA A 321 3.24 -33.33 21.52
C ALA A 321 4.18 -33.03 20.35
N VAL A 322 4.54 -31.77 20.18
CA VAL A 322 5.52 -31.28 19.21
C VAL A 322 6.55 -30.41 19.91
N TYR A 323 7.78 -30.46 19.43
CA TYR A 323 8.90 -29.79 20.08
C TYR A 323 9.89 -29.20 19.08
N THR A 324 10.54 -28.11 19.49
CA THR A 324 11.60 -27.42 18.73
C THR A 324 12.87 -27.27 19.56
N LEU A 325 13.99 -27.15 18.85
CA LEU A 325 15.33 -26.90 19.44
C LEU A 325 15.61 -25.40 19.64
N GLU A 326 14.68 -24.54 19.27
CA GLU A 326 14.77 -23.08 19.36
C GLU A 326 13.52 -22.53 20.05
N THR A 327 13.66 -21.38 20.70
CA THR A 327 12.55 -20.66 21.32
C THR A 327 11.52 -20.29 20.26
N ARG A 328 10.28 -20.74 20.43
CA ARG A 328 9.18 -20.48 19.51
C ARG A 328 7.90 -20.10 20.26
N SER A 329 7.29 -19.00 19.85
CA SER A 329 5.89 -18.69 20.16
C SER A 329 5.00 -19.49 19.20
N PHE A 330 4.12 -20.32 19.77
CA PHE A 330 3.10 -21.03 18.98
C PHE A 330 1.88 -20.11 18.83
N ALA A 331 1.50 -19.79 17.59
CA ALA A 331 0.39 -18.88 17.32
C ALA A 331 -0.98 -19.49 17.72
N ASP A 332 -1.98 -18.66 18.05
CA ASP A 332 -3.33 -19.10 18.42
C ASP A 332 -3.96 -20.05 17.37
N ASP A 333 -3.68 -19.85 16.09
CA ASP A 333 -4.14 -20.74 15.00
C ASP A 333 -3.53 -22.15 15.06
N GLU A 334 -2.30 -22.28 15.59
CA GLU A 334 -1.66 -23.57 15.83
C GLU A 334 -2.25 -24.24 17.07
N MET A 335 -2.63 -23.45 18.08
CA MET A 335 -3.43 -23.90 19.21
C MET A 335 -4.82 -24.38 18.76
N HIS A 336 -5.44 -23.74 17.76
CA HIS A 336 -6.73 -24.16 17.19
C HIS A 336 -6.67 -25.50 16.43
N PHE A 337 -5.54 -25.85 15.81
CA PHE A 337 -5.35 -27.20 15.25
C PHE A 337 -5.36 -28.29 16.33
N TYR A 338 -4.97 -27.95 17.56
CA TYR A 338 -4.91 -28.83 18.73
C TYR A 338 -6.13 -28.72 19.66
N ARG A 339 -6.90 -27.63 19.57
CA ARG A 339 -8.09 -27.37 20.38
C ARG A 339 -9.33 -27.79 19.60
N ARG A 340 -9.91 -28.92 20.00
CA ARG A 340 -11.27 -29.28 19.55
C ARG A 340 -12.22 -28.15 19.96
N SER A 341 -12.96 -27.59 19.00
CA SER A 341 -14.15 -26.79 19.33
C SER A 341 -15.06 -27.65 20.19
N PRO A 342 -15.53 -27.20 21.38
CA PRO A 342 -16.48 -27.96 22.15
C PRO A 342 -17.70 -28.19 21.25
N THR A 343 -17.90 -29.43 20.81
CA THR A 343 -19.17 -29.82 20.21
C THR A 343 -20.19 -29.62 21.31
N SER A 344 -21.01 -28.58 21.18
CA SER A 344 -22.22 -28.39 21.96
C SER A 344 -23.09 -29.62 21.77
N SER A 345 -22.90 -30.59 22.67
CA SER A 345 -23.84 -31.67 22.91
C SER A 345 -25.05 -31.04 23.61
N THR A 346 -25.95 -30.45 22.84
CA THR A 346 -27.35 -30.39 23.23
C THR A 346 -27.87 -31.82 23.18
N ALA A 347 -27.99 -32.44 24.35
CA ALA A 347 -28.74 -33.67 24.54
C ALA A 347 -29.63 -33.48 25.78
N SER A 348 -30.92 -33.31 25.46
CA SER A 348 -32.14 -33.70 26.18
C SER A 348 -32.33 -33.36 27.65
#